data_AF-A0A0H3GZT3-F1
#
_entry.id   AF-A0A0H3GZT3-F1
#
_cell.length_a   1.000
_cell.length_b   1.000
_cell.length_c   1.000
_cell.angle_alpha   90.00
_cell.angle_beta   90.00
_cell.angle_gamma   90.00
#
_symmetry.space_group_name_H-M   'P 1'
#
loop_
_entity.id
_entity.type
_entity.pdbx_description
1 polymer ?
#
loop_
_entity_poly.entity_id
_entity_poly.type
_entity_poly.pdbx_seq_one_letter_code
_entity_poly.pdbx_strand_id
1 'polypeptide(L)' 'MMIIATKNGFLVAAELIREEAGYWLLQPRDQKTPVRVNKQDNNKRAFTHMGDALRWAGDPELAKQFDAEGEEHANS' A
#
# COMPACT_ATOMS: atom_id res chain seq x y z
N MET A 1 -9.08 -1.18 3.04
CA MET A 1 -7.70 -1.66 3.27
C MET A 1 -6.73 -0.84 2.45
N MET A 2 -5.59 -0.45 3.02
CA MET A 2 -4.43 0.12 2.32
C MET A 2 -3.20 -0.77 2.54
N ILE A 3 -2.19 -0.60 1.70
CA ILE A 3 -0.91 -1.29 1.76
C ILE A 3 0.17 -0.23 1.97
N ILE A 4 0.86 -0.29 3.11
CA ILE A 4 2.08 0.48 3.35
C ILE A 4 3.22 -0.25 2.66
N ALA A 5 3.95 0.45 1.79
CA ALA A 5 5.11 -0.07 1.10
C ALA A 5 6.34 0.76 1.44
N THR A 6 7.49 0.10 1.51
CA THR A 6 8.82 0.73 1.62
C THR A 6 9.70 0.37 0.43
N LYS A 7 10.65 1.24 0.09
CA LYS A 7 11.57 1.04 -1.05
C LYS A 7 12.50 -0.17 -0.98
N ASN A 8 12.60 -0.81 0.18
CA ASN A 8 13.34 -2.04 0.39
C ASN A 8 12.47 -3.30 0.31
N GLY A 9 11.23 -3.20 -0.20
CA GLY A 9 10.37 -4.36 -0.47
C GLY A 9 9.45 -4.78 0.68
N PHE A 10 9.42 -4.08 1.82
CA PHE A 10 8.45 -4.42 2.87
C PHE A 10 7.07 -3.88 2.55
N LEU A 11 6.08 -4.76 2.72
CA LEU A 11 4.66 -4.48 2.50
C LEU A 11 3.87 -4.87 3.75
N VAL A 12 2.95 -4.00 4.16
CA VAL A 12 2.10 -4.22 5.33
C VAL A 12 0.68 -3.76 5.03
N ALA A 13 -0.28 -4.63 5.27
CA ALA A 13 -1.69 -4.26 5.22
C ALA A 13 -2.04 -3.35 6.40
N ALA A 14 -2.83 -2.32 6.15
CA ALA A 14 -3.24 -1.35 7.15
C ALA A 14 -4.67 -0.87 6.92
N GLU A 15 -5.37 -0.54 8.00
CA GLU A 15 -6.66 0.17 7.92
C GLU A 15 -6.44 1.68 7.94
N LEU A 16 -7.21 2.40 7.13
CA LEU A 16 -7.20 3.86 7.13
C LEU A 16 -7.98 4.37 8.34
N ILE A 17 -7.32 5.09 9.23
CA ILE A 17 -7.97 5.75 10.37
C ILE A 17 -8.45 7.13 9.95
N ARG A 18 -7.56 7.93 9.34
CA ARG A 18 -7.89 9.25 8.78
C ARG A 18 -6.94 9.63 7.66
N GLU A 19 -7.45 10.43 6.74
CA GLU A 19 -6.68 11.05 5.67
C GLU A 19 -6.58 12.56 5.88
N GLU A 20 -5.38 13.10 5.72
CA GLU A 20 -5.08 14.52 5.82
C GLU A 20 -4.37 14.99 4.54
N ALA A 21 -4.28 16.30 4.33
CA ALA A 21 -3.67 16.86 3.12
C ALA A 21 -2.23 16.36 2.86
N GLY A 22 -1.44 16.17 3.92
CA GLY A 22 -0.03 15.76 3.82
C GLY A 22 0.27 14.32 4.24
N TYR A 23 -0.68 13.59 4.81
CA TYR A 23 -0.42 12.23 5.31
C TYR A 23 -1.68 11.39 5.48
N TRP A 24 -1.49 10.07 5.55
CA TRP A 24 -2.49 9.14 6.06
C TRP A 24 -2.10 8.70 7.47
N LEU A 25 -3.08 8.62 8.37
CA LEU A 25 -2.94 7.92 9.64
C LEU A 25 -3.51 6.52 9.45
N LEU A 26 -2.66 5.52 9.58
CA LEU A 26 -2.97 4.13 9.28
C LEU A 26 -2.78 3.26 10.52
N GLN A 27 -3.60 2.23 10.68
CA GLN A 27 -3.39 1.16 11.65
C GLN A 27 -2.79 -0.05 10.92
N PRO A 28 -1.47 -0.28 10.97
CA PRO A 28 -0.88 -1.48 10.43
C PRO A 28 -1.45 -2.72 11.14
N ARG A 29 -1.65 -3.81 10.40
CA ARG A 29 -2.12 -5.07 10.98
C ARG A 29 -1.08 -5.76 11.86
N ASP A 30 0.19 -5.45 11.66
CA ASP A 30 1.34 -6.03 12.38
C ASP A 30 1.80 -5.17 13.58
N GLN A 31 1.23 -3.98 13.78
CA GLN A 31 1.64 -3.05 14.83
C GLN A 31 0.45 -2.69 15.72
N LYS A 32 0.72 -2.45 17.01
CA LYS A 32 -0.32 -2.04 17.98
C LYS A 32 -0.66 -0.56 17.90
N THR A 33 0.22 0.25 17.32
CA THR A 33 0.08 1.71 17.28
C THR A 33 -0.15 2.20 15.86
N PRO A 34 -1.03 3.20 15.67
CA PRO A 34 -1.16 3.88 14.39
C PRO A 34 0.16 4.49 13.94
N VAL A 35 0.37 4.53 12.62
CA VAL A 35 1.52 5.15 11.97
C VAL A 35 1.07 6.25 11.03
N ARG A 36 1.87 7.32 10.99
CA ARG A 36 1.71 8.40 10.01
C ARG A 36 2.54 8.08 8.77
N VAL A 37 1.89 8.00 7.62
CA VAL A 37 2.56 7.84 6.31
C VAL A 37 2.39 9.11 5.51
N ASN A 38 3.48 9.81 5.23
CA ASN A 38 3.47 11.05 4.46
C ASN A 38 3.25 10.75 2.97
N LYS A 39 2.38 11.51 2.31
CA LYS A 39 2.04 11.31 0.90
C LYS A 39 3.23 11.56 -0.05
N GLN A 40 4.20 12.38 0.38
CA GLN A 40 5.39 12.78 -0.38
C GLN A 40 6.67 12.05 0.05
N ASP A 41 6.59 11.10 0.99
CA ASP A 41 7.77 10.36 1.43
C ASP A 41 8.28 9.43 0.31
N ASN A 42 9.57 9.52 -0.01
CA ASN A 42 10.21 8.78 -1.10
C ASN A 42 10.63 7.36 -0.69
N ASN A 43 10.68 7.06 0.60
CA ASN A 43 11.11 5.78 1.17
C ASN A 43 9.94 4.94 1.69
N LYS A 44 8.81 5.57 2.04
CA LYS A 44 7.59 4.89 2.51
C LYS A 44 6.32 5.56 2.00
N ARG A 45 5.43 4.81 1.35
CA ARG A 45 4.13 5.31 0.87
C ARG A 45 3.02 4.30 1.15
N ALA A 46 1.77 4.74 1.02
CA ALA A 46 0.61 3.87 1.14
C ALA A 46 -0.20 3.86 -0.16
N PHE A 47 -0.74 2.70 -0.51
CA PHE A 47 -1.46 2.43 -1.75
C PHE A 47 -2.77 1.70 -1.45
N THR A 48 -3.78 1.89 -2.29
CA THR A 48 -5.03 1.12 -2.21
C THR A 48 -4.95 -0.18 -3.00
N HIS A 49 -4.11 -0.22 -4.04
CA HIS A 49 -3.92 -1.39 -4.90
C HIS A 49 -2.59 -2.09 -4.57
N MET A 50 -2.62 -3.43 -4.44
CA MET A 50 -1.43 -4.23 -4.14
C MET A 50 -0.40 -4.15 -5.27
N GLY A 51 -0.84 -4.22 -6.53
CA GLY A 51 0.04 -4.08 -7.69
C GLY A 51 0.82 -2.75 -7.69
N ASP A 52 0.19 -1.65 -7.28
CA ASP A 52 0.86 -0.35 -7.21
C ASP A 52 1.91 -0.31 -6.10
N ALA A 53 1.58 -0.90 -4.93
CA ALA A 53 2.49 -1.04 -3.82
C ALA A 53 3.74 -1.85 -4.21
N LEU A 54 3.55 -2.97 -4.90
CA LEU A 54 4.61 -3.86 -5.38
C LEU A 54 5.51 -3.18 -6.42
N ARG A 55 4.94 -2.57 -7.46
CA ARG A 55 5.73 -1.82 -8.47
C ARG A 55 6.55 -0.72 -7.81
N TRP A 56 5.97 -0.02 -6.85
CA TRP A 56 6.66 1.05 -6.17
C TRP A 56 7.75 0.54 -5.22
N ALA A 57 7.53 -0.61 -4.57
CA ALA A 57 8.49 -1.28 -3.68
C ALA A 57 9.66 -1.95 -4.45
N GLY A 58 9.53 -2.15 -5.76
CA GLY A 58 10.59 -2.68 -6.63
C GLY A 58 10.33 -4.08 -7.20
N ASP A 59 9.11 -4.60 -7.10
CA ASP A 59 8.74 -5.92 -7.64
C ASP A 59 7.63 -5.81 -8.70
N PRO A 60 7.96 -5.32 -9.92
CA PRO A 60 7.00 -5.18 -10.99
C PRO A 60 6.56 -6.52 -11.60
N GLU A 61 7.36 -7.58 -11.48
CA GLU A 61 6.97 -8.90 -12.00
C GLU A 61 5.90 -9.55 -11.14
N LEU A 62 6.04 -9.47 -9.81
CA LEU A 62 4.97 -9.91 -8.90
C LEU A 62 3.74 -9.03 -9.03
N ALA A 63 3.90 -7.71 -9.24
CA ALA A 63 2.78 -6.80 -9.41
C ALA A 63 1.82 -7.20 -10.55
N LYS A 64 2.34 -7.76 -11.66
CA LYS A 64 1.52 -8.22 -12.80
C LYS A 64 0.51 -9.29 -12.40
N GLN A 65 0.82 -10.12 -11.41
CA GLN A 65 -0.09 -11.16 -10.92
C GLN A 65 -1.33 -10.52 -10.27
N PHE A 66 -1.13 -9.44 -9.52
CA PHE A 66 -2.22 -8.70 -8.88
C PHE A 66 -3.01 -7.81 -9.84
N ASP A 67 -2.42 -7.43 -10.97
CA ASP A 67 -3.16 -6.71 -12.02
C ASP A 67 -4.16 -7.64 -12.71
N ALA A 68 -3.74 -8.87 -13.01
CA ALA A 68 -4.60 -9.88 -13.64
C ALA A 68 -5.77 -10.30 -12.73
N GLU A 69 -5.53 -10.46 -11.43
CA GLU A 69 -6.59 -10.79 -10.46
C GLU A 69 -7.64 -9.67 -10.33
N GLY A 70 -7.24 -8.40 -10.45
CA GLY A 70 -8.15 -7.26 -10.40
C GLY A 70 -9.12 -7.19 -11.59
N GLU A 71 -8.71 -7.68 -12.76
CA GLU A 71 -9.55 -7.72 -13.97
C GLU A 71 -10.60 -8.84 -13.93
N GLU A 72 -10.29 -9.99 -13.31
CA GLU A 72 -11.24 -11.11 -13.19
C GLU A 72 -12.45 -10.75 -12.30
N HIS A 73 -12.23 -9.95 -11.25
CA HIS A 73 -13.30 -9.52 -10.35
C HIS A 73 -14.07 -8.27 -10.81
N ALA A 74 -13.56 -7.49 -11.76
CA ALA A 74 -14.28 -6.35 -12.33
C ALA A 74 -15.35 -6.77 -13.37
N ASN A 75 -15.22 -7.98 -13.94
CA ASN A 75 -16.10 -8.51 -14.99
C ASN A 75 -17.07 -9.61 -14.49
N SER A 76 -17.21 -9.82 -13.18
CA SER A 76 -18.19 -10.73 -12.57
C SER A 76 -19.24 -9.97 -11.76
#